data_AF-A0A9D5FJN5-F1
#
_entry.id   AF-A0A9D5FJN5-F1
#
_cell.length_a   1.000
_cell.length_b   1.000
_cell.length_c   1.000
_cell.angle_alpha   90.00
_cell.angle_beta   90.00
_cell.angle_gamma   90.00
#
_symmetry.space_group_name_H-M   'P 1'
#
loop_
_entity.id
_entity.type
_entity.pdbx_description
1 polymer ?
#
loop_
_entity_poly.entity_id
_entity_poly.type
_entity_poly.pdbx_seq_one_letter_code
_entity_poly.pdbx_strand_id
1 'polypeptide(L)'
;MVKTPKFKTGFVLFKIITRRAILALLCVFMAVSATGCWKKSSAGQNCEATLLLGSTQYAIQVVKPERDGKLTIPKNYPYRAYWVEGTEINAVYGLSPTTSSLTLQTSLKTGDEVTVTLKNCNSTKYSISTITSGAPETAALLDQSFSGITIFARSSAAAGFVIRGDLLEETITHFNTPNPAEIQAEVSLLETTSSEDGKALIVSISILNTGQTALTLNTEDVFLVAQDAAAGVPQSAEPALPAEIKAGASQSFSFTFPKPSTLAVTIKVFSVEFELDGY
;
A
#
# COMPACT_ATOMS: atom_id res chain seq x y z
N MET A 1 -14.20 -55.44 -35.91
CA MET A 1 -12.79 -55.62 -36.34
C MET A 1 -12.38 -54.40 -37.15
N VAL A 2 -11.09 -54.03 -37.15
CA VAL A 2 -10.45 -52.82 -37.72
C VAL A 2 -10.41 -51.62 -36.74
N LYS A 3 -9.32 -50.87 -36.54
CA LYS A 3 -7.86 -51.09 -36.42
C LYS A 3 -7.34 -49.79 -35.77
N THR A 4 -6.83 -49.81 -34.55
CA THR A 4 -6.28 -48.63 -33.84
C THR A 4 -4.91 -48.22 -34.41
N PRO A 5 -4.61 -46.92 -34.57
CA PRO A 5 -3.28 -46.46 -34.96
C PRO A 5 -2.34 -46.33 -33.76
N LYS A 6 -1.11 -46.85 -33.95
CA LYS A 6 0.03 -46.81 -33.03
C LYS A 6 0.73 -45.44 -33.11
N PHE A 7 0.97 -44.80 -31.96
CA PHE A 7 1.92 -43.70 -31.86
C PHE A 7 3.32 -44.24 -31.50
N LYS A 8 4.34 -43.82 -32.27
CA LYS A 8 5.75 -44.15 -32.09
C LYS A 8 6.42 -43.11 -31.19
N THR A 9 7.06 -43.59 -30.14
CA THR A 9 7.95 -42.85 -29.22
C THR A 9 9.31 -42.63 -29.88
N GLY A 10 9.77 -41.38 -29.98
CA GLY A 10 11.11 -41.01 -30.42
C GLY A 10 12.00 -40.70 -29.22
N PHE A 11 12.98 -41.58 -28.96
CA PHE A 11 13.99 -41.46 -27.92
C PHE A 11 15.25 -40.85 -28.57
N VAL A 12 15.70 -39.67 -28.15
CA VAL A 12 16.97 -39.08 -28.61
C VAL A 12 18.02 -39.29 -27.52
N LEU A 13 18.99 -40.13 -27.86
CA LEU A 13 20.14 -40.52 -27.06
C LEU A 13 21.28 -39.53 -27.36
N PHE A 14 21.68 -38.67 -26.42
CA PHE A 14 22.94 -37.93 -26.53
C PHE A 14 24.01 -38.56 -25.63
N LYS A 15 25.10 -38.95 -26.29
CA LYS A 15 26.23 -39.70 -25.75
C LYS A 15 27.23 -38.79 -25.02
N ILE A 16 27.80 -39.38 -24.00
CA ILE A 16 28.85 -38.94 -23.06
C ILE A 16 30.19 -38.65 -23.75
N ILE A 17 30.87 -37.55 -23.35
CA ILE A 17 32.33 -37.33 -23.41
C ILE A 17 32.73 -36.61 -22.10
N THR A 18 32.99 -37.30 -20.99
CA THR A 18 34.31 -37.64 -20.40
C THR A 18 35.51 -36.72 -20.68
N ARG A 19 36.02 -35.98 -19.68
CA ARG A 19 37.23 -36.29 -18.86
C ARG A 19 37.88 -35.06 -18.16
N ARG A 20 38.21 -35.28 -16.86
CA ARG A 20 39.40 -34.85 -16.08
C ARG A 20 39.52 -33.36 -15.69
N ALA A 21 39.39 -32.99 -14.40
CA ALA A 21 40.29 -33.21 -13.24
C ALA A 21 41.55 -32.33 -13.24
N ILE A 22 41.52 -31.20 -12.52
CA ILE A 22 42.65 -30.45 -11.92
C ILE A 22 42.08 -29.77 -10.67
N LEU A 23 42.31 -30.29 -9.47
CA LEU A 23 43.47 -30.10 -8.58
C LEU A 23 43.34 -28.83 -7.70
N ALA A 24 43.42 -29.11 -6.41
CA ALA A 24 43.43 -28.25 -5.23
C ALA A 24 44.13 -26.89 -5.37
N LEU A 25 43.52 -25.87 -4.78
CA LEU A 25 44.27 -24.84 -4.07
C LEU A 25 43.55 -24.52 -2.75
N LEU A 26 44.10 -25.11 -1.69
CA LEU A 26 43.89 -24.71 -0.31
C LEU A 26 44.56 -23.34 -0.12
N CYS A 27 43.78 -22.30 0.12
CA CYS A 27 44.29 -21.07 0.73
C CYS A 27 43.60 -20.89 2.08
N VAL A 28 44.34 -21.30 3.12
CA VAL A 28 44.12 -20.94 4.51
C VAL A 28 44.29 -19.44 4.63
N PHE A 29 43.19 -18.71 4.79
CA PHE A 29 43.21 -17.37 5.36
C PHE A 29 42.41 -17.41 6.66
N MET A 30 43.11 -17.72 7.75
CA MET A 30 42.68 -17.30 9.08
C MET A 30 42.97 -15.81 9.22
N ALA A 31 41.93 -14.98 9.25
CA ALA A 31 42.03 -13.58 9.63
C ALA A 31 40.81 -13.19 10.48
N VAL A 32 41.04 -13.17 11.79
CA VAL A 32 40.51 -12.21 12.77
C VAL A 32 39.02 -11.87 12.64
N SER A 33 38.18 -12.67 13.29
CA SER A 33 36.80 -12.27 13.63
C SER A 33 36.83 -11.26 14.77
N ALA A 34 37.09 -9.99 14.42
CA ALA A 34 36.79 -8.86 15.30
C ALA A 34 35.26 -8.71 15.34
N THR A 35 34.69 -8.94 16.51
CA THR A 35 33.30 -8.70 16.88
C THR A 35 33.01 -7.20 16.85
N GLY A 36 32.90 -6.65 15.64
CA GLY A 36 32.32 -5.34 15.41
C GLY A 36 30.82 -5.46 15.60
N CYS A 37 30.30 -4.91 16.71
CA CYS A 37 28.88 -4.57 16.86
C CYS A 37 28.50 -3.53 15.81
N TRP A 38 28.32 -3.95 14.56
CA TRP A 38 27.66 -3.15 13.55
C TRP A 38 26.18 -3.16 13.88
N LYS A 39 25.73 -2.10 14.58
CA LYS A 39 24.34 -1.69 14.53
C LYS A 39 24.02 -1.50 13.05
N LYS A 40 23.38 -2.49 12.42
CA LYS A 40 22.70 -2.31 11.14
C LYS A 40 21.57 -1.33 11.40
N SER A 41 21.84 -0.03 11.26
CA SER A 41 20.78 0.92 10.98
C SER A 41 20.17 0.44 9.67
N SER A 42 18.97 -0.13 9.74
CA SER A 42 18.10 -0.28 8.58
C SER A 42 17.77 1.13 8.10
N ALA A 43 18.64 1.69 7.27
CA ALA A 43 18.32 2.89 6.52
C ALA A 43 17.07 2.53 5.72
N GLY A 44 15.94 3.14 6.07
CA GLY A 44 14.68 2.93 5.36
C GLY A 44 14.93 3.13 3.87
N GLN A 45 14.67 2.10 3.08
CA GLN A 45 14.89 2.15 1.64
C GLN A 45 13.90 3.17 1.07
N ASN A 46 14.40 4.35 0.72
CA ASN A 46 13.57 5.41 0.15
C ASN A 46 13.35 5.11 -1.34
N CYS A 47 12.29 4.37 -1.65
CA CYS A 47 11.90 4.11 -3.03
C CYS A 47 11.13 5.30 -3.59
N GLU A 48 11.52 5.76 -4.78
CA GLU A 48 10.71 6.72 -5.53
C GLU A 48 9.56 5.98 -6.23
N ALA A 49 8.37 6.60 -6.26
CA ALA A 49 7.23 6.03 -6.98
C ALA A 49 7.42 6.19 -8.48
N THR A 50 7.41 5.08 -9.22
CA THR A 50 7.75 5.04 -10.64
C THR A 50 6.83 4.12 -11.43
N LEU A 51 6.50 4.50 -12.67
CA LEU A 51 5.79 3.68 -13.64
C LEU A 51 6.77 3.31 -14.77
N LEU A 52 7.08 2.03 -14.93
CA LEU A 52 7.87 1.49 -16.02
C LEU A 52 6.94 0.97 -17.12
N LEU A 53 7.05 1.56 -18.30
CA LEU A 53 6.23 1.24 -19.47
C LEU A 53 7.15 0.97 -20.67
N GLY A 54 7.26 -0.29 -21.07
CA GLY A 54 8.31 -0.73 -21.99
C GLY A 54 9.69 -0.47 -21.39
N SER A 55 10.54 0.28 -22.09
CA SER A 55 11.87 0.69 -21.60
C SER A 55 11.88 2.06 -20.91
N THR A 56 10.73 2.71 -20.76
CA THR A 56 10.65 4.10 -20.28
C THR A 56 10.12 4.15 -18.86
N GLN A 57 10.86 4.81 -17.98
CA GLN A 57 10.47 5.01 -16.59
C GLN A 57 9.91 6.42 -16.39
N TYR A 58 8.76 6.51 -15.72
CA TYR A 58 8.06 7.74 -15.40
C TYR A 58 8.03 7.93 -13.88
N ALA A 59 8.37 9.11 -13.39
CA ALA A 59 8.13 9.47 -12.00
C ALA A 59 6.61 9.68 -11.78
N ILE A 60 6.06 9.09 -10.73
CA ILE A 60 4.63 9.19 -10.41
C ILE A 60 4.36 10.43 -9.56
N GLN A 61 3.35 11.20 -9.93
CA GLN A 61 2.75 12.26 -9.14
C GLN A 61 1.26 11.97 -8.94
N VAL A 62 0.66 12.50 -7.86
CA VAL A 62 -0.78 12.38 -7.64
C VAL A 62 -1.48 13.56 -8.31
N VAL A 63 -2.59 13.29 -9.01
CA VAL A 63 -3.51 14.31 -9.51
C VAL A 63 -4.90 14.07 -8.93
N LYS A 64 -5.52 15.13 -8.44
CA LYS A 64 -6.87 15.10 -7.90
C LYS A 64 -7.86 15.50 -9.00
N PRO A 65 -8.91 14.70 -9.28
CA PRO A 65 -10.00 15.13 -10.15
C PRO A 65 -10.69 16.41 -9.63
N GLU A 66 -11.15 17.26 -10.54
CA GLU A 66 -12.00 18.41 -10.19
C GLU A 66 -13.37 17.92 -9.68
N ARG A 67 -14.13 18.78 -8.99
CA ARG A 67 -15.45 18.42 -8.41
C ARG A 67 -16.46 17.95 -9.46
N ASP A 68 -16.32 18.42 -10.70
CA ASP A 68 -17.14 18.00 -11.85
C ASP A 68 -16.65 16.69 -12.51
N GLY A 69 -15.66 16.02 -11.91
CA GLY A 69 -15.05 14.80 -12.42
C GLY A 69 -14.04 15.05 -13.56
N LYS A 70 -13.77 16.30 -13.91
CA LYS A 70 -12.80 16.62 -14.95
C LYS A 70 -11.39 16.31 -14.47
N LEU A 71 -10.62 15.70 -15.37
CA LEU A 71 -9.23 15.33 -15.14
C LEU A 71 -8.31 16.15 -16.04
N THR A 72 -7.47 16.98 -15.42
CA THR A 72 -6.51 17.84 -16.13
C THR A 72 -5.09 17.34 -15.88
N ILE A 73 -4.47 16.74 -16.91
CA ILE A 73 -3.09 16.25 -16.84
C ILE A 73 -2.11 17.39 -17.22
N PRO A 74 -1.12 17.72 -16.38
CA PRO A 74 -0.13 18.73 -16.71
C PRO A 74 0.65 18.40 -17.99
N LYS A 75 0.86 19.42 -18.82
CA LYS A 75 1.53 19.31 -20.13
C LYS A 75 3.02 19.64 -20.02
N ASN A 76 3.81 19.13 -20.97
CA ASN A 76 5.25 19.42 -21.14
C ASN A 76 6.16 18.93 -20.00
N TYR A 77 5.76 17.88 -19.29
CA TYR A 77 6.60 17.22 -18.29
C TYR A 77 7.00 15.82 -18.78
N PRO A 78 8.13 15.69 -19.51
CA PRO A 78 8.59 14.39 -19.96
C PRO A 78 8.88 13.48 -18.75
N TYR A 79 8.71 12.17 -18.93
CA TYR A 79 8.98 11.17 -17.90
C TYR A 79 8.20 11.39 -16.59
N ARG A 80 7.01 12.00 -16.64
CA ARG A 80 6.05 12.04 -15.53
C ARG A 80 4.75 11.34 -15.88
N ALA A 81 4.27 10.53 -14.94
CA ALA A 81 2.96 9.93 -14.92
C ALA A 81 2.17 10.51 -13.74
N TYR A 82 0.87 10.70 -13.93
CA TYR A 82 -0.03 11.28 -12.94
C TYR A 82 -1.07 10.23 -12.54
N TRP A 83 -0.89 9.63 -11.38
CA TRP A 83 -1.88 8.74 -10.79
C TRP A 83 -3.10 9.53 -10.32
N VAL A 84 -4.29 9.06 -10.69
CA VAL A 84 -5.55 9.71 -10.34
C VAL A 84 -5.97 9.27 -8.93
N GLU A 85 -6.08 10.24 -8.02
CA GLU A 85 -6.52 9.99 -6.64
C GLU A 85 -7.89 9.30 -6.63
N GLY A 86 -8.03 8.25 -5.80
CA GLY A 86 -9.25 7.45 -5.67
C GLY A 86 -9.40 6.31 -6.67
N THR A 87 -8.37 6.01 -7.48
CA THR A 87 -8.38 4.87 -8.41
C THR A 87 -7.53 3.72 -7.88
N GLU A 88 -8.18 2.80 -7.17
CA GLU A 88 -7.53 1.70 -6.43
C GLU A 88 -7.72 0.33 -7.08
N ILE A 89 -8.94 0.03 -7.58
CA ILE A 89 -9.24 -1.26 -8.22
C ILE A 89 -8.62 -1.30 -9.62
N ASN A 90 -8.86 -0.25 -10.41
CA ASN A 90 -8.20 -0.01 -11.69
C ASN A 90 -7.33 1.23 -11.54
N ALA A 91 -6.01 1.06 -11.45
CA ALA A 91 -5.09 2.18 -11.26
C ALA A 91 -5.01 3.04 -12.53
N VAL A 92 -5.39 4.31 -12.44
CA VAL A 92 -5.44 5.21 -13.61
C VAL A 92 -4.25 6.16 -13.62
N TYR A 93 -3.52 6.18 -14.74
CA TYR A 93 -2.36 7.06 -14.96
C TYR A 93 -2.51 7.91 -16.22
N GLY A 94 -2.44 9.24 -16.05
CA GLY A 94 -2.29 10.16 -17.16
C GLY A 94 -0.82 10.44 -17.46
N LEU A 95 -0.40 10.34 -18.71
CA LEU A 95 0.94 10.75 -19.15
C LEU A 95 0.90 12.18 -19.69
N SER A 96 1.95 12.96 -19.40
CA SER A 96 2.10 14.27 -20.05
C SER A 96 2.24 14.06 -21.56
N PRO A 97 1.48 14.77 -22.42
CA PRO A 97 1.53 14.58 -23.87
C PRO A 97 2.82 15.17 -24.44
N THR A 98 3.83 14.34 -24.60
CA THR A 98 5.13 14.67 -25.17
C THR A 98 5.37 13.75 -26.37
N THR A 99 6.29 14.10 -27.27
CA THR A 99 6.62 13.22 -28.41
C THR A 99 6.96 11.81 -27.94
N SER A 100 7.73 11.66 -26.86
CA SER A 100 8.11 10.36 -26.29
C SER A 100 6.91 9.56 -25.78
N SER A 101 5.98 10.18 -25.03
CA SER A 101 4.80 9.44 -24.55
C SER A 101 3.84 9.09 -25.68
N LEU A 102 3.73 9.92 -26.73
CA LEU A 102 2.89 9.62 -27.90
C LEU A 102 3.45 8.48 -28.76
N THR A 103 4.78 8.30 -28.81
CA THR A 103 5.38 7.15 -29.52
C THR A 103 5.12 5.80 -28.86
N LEU A 104 4.70 5.78 -27.58
CA LEU A 104 4.39 4.53 -26.88
C LEU A 104 3.27 3.74 -27.57
N GLN A 105 2.34 4.43 -28.22
CA GLN A 105 1.21 3.82 -28.92
C GLN A 105 1.66 2.84 -30.00
N THR A 106 2.82 3.08 -30.64
CA THR A 106 3.34 2.23 -31.71
C THR A 106 4.48 1.32 -31.25
N SER A 107 5.13 1.64 -30.12
CA SER A 107 6.23 0.82 -29.59
C SER A 107 5.76 -0.33 -28.69
N LEU A 108 4.62 -0.18 -28.04
CA LEU A 108 4.05 -1.19 -27.15
C LEU A 108 3.14 -2.14 -27.92
N LYS A 109 3.02 -3.36 -27.41
CA LYS A 109 2.09 -4.39 -27.91
C LYS A 109 1.35 -5.07 -26.77
N THR A 110 0.22 -5.69 -27.10
CA THR A 110 -0.47 -6.61 -26.19
C THR A 110 0.50 -7.69 -25.70
N GLY A 111 0.48 -7.96 -24.39
CA GLY A 111 1.39 -8.86 -23.71
C GLY A 111 2.67 -8.21 -23.18
N ASP A 112 2.97 -6.96 -23.54
CA ASP A 112 4.07 -6.24 -22.89
C ASP A 112 3.74 -5.97 -21.41
N GLU A 113 4.77 -5.98 -20.58
CA GLU A 113 4.61 -5.74 -19.14
C GLU A 113 4.66 -4.24 -18.80
N VAL A 114 3.89 -3.88 -17.78
CA VAL A 114 3.94 -2.60 -17.08
C VAL A 114 4.26 -2.86 -15.62
N THR A 115 5.20 -2.12 -15.05
CA THR A 115 5.52 -2.21 -13.61
C THR A 115 5.26 -0.87 -12.94
N VAL A 116 4.45 -0.87 -11.89
CA VAL A 116 4.27 0.27 -10.99
C VAL A 116 5.06 -0.04 -9.72
N THR A 117 5.95 0.86 -9.31
CA THR A 117 6.64 0.82 -8.01
C THR A 117 6.14 1.99 -7.18
N LEU A 118 5.72 1.72 -5.94
CA LEU A 118 5.22 2.71 -5.01
C LEU A 118 6.33 3.20 -4.06
N LYS A 119 6.04 4.25 -3.28
CA LYS A 119 7.01 4.82 -2.33
C LYS A 119 7.46 3.86 -1.24
N ASN A 120 6.64 2.86 -0.91
CA ASN A 120 6.95 1.79 0.04
C ASN A 120 7.73 0.63 -0.59
N CYS A 121 8.29 0.82 -1.80
CA CYS A 121 9.01 -0.20 -2.57
C CYS A 121 8.17 -1.37 -3.08
N ASN A 122 6.87 -1.44 -2.79
CA ASN A 122 6.01 -2.46 -3.37
C ASN A 122 5.86 -2.22 -4.86
N SER A 123 5.84 -3.32 -5.61
CA SER A 123 5.70 -3.27 -7.06
C SER A 123 4.53 -4.12 -7.52
N THR A 124 3.75 -3.58 -8.44
CA THR A 124 2.65 -4.29 -9.11
C THR A 124 2.96 -4.41 -10.59
N LYS A 125 2.78 -5.60 -11.15
CA LYS A 125 2.99 -5.89 -12.56
C LYS A 125 1.66 -6.12 -13.27
N TYR A 126 1.55 -5.57 -14.47
CA TYR A 126 0.40 -5.71 -15.34
C TYR A 126 0.85 -6.18 -16.73
N SER A 127 -0.01 -6.92 -17.43
CA SER A 127 0.17 -7.24 -18.85
C SER A 127 -0.74 -6.36 -19.68
N ILE A 128 -0.22 -5.65 -20.67
CA ILE A 128 -1.05 -4.85 -21.60
C ILE A 128 -2.03 -5.78 -22.32
N SER A 129 -3.32 -5.53 -22.15
CA SER A 129 -4.39 -6.27 -22.81
C SER A 129 -4.84 -5.57 -24.09
N THR A 130 -4.99 -4.25 -24.06
CA THR A 130 -5.46 -3.46 -25.21
C THR A 130 -4.75 -2.11 -25.33
N ILE A 131 -4.59 -1.66 -26.58
CA ILE A 131 -4.09 -0.32 -26.92
C ILE A 131 -5.07 0.28 -27.94
N THR A 132 -5.72 1.37 -27.56
CA THR A 132 -6.75 2.04 -28.36
C THR A 132 -6.31 3.46 -28.69
N SER A 133 -6.35 3.80 -29.98
CA SER A 133 -6.11 5.17 -30.45
C SER A 133 -7.36 6.03 -30.29
N GLY A 134 -7.17 7.32 -30.03
CA GLY A 134 -8.25 8.30 -29.93
C GLY A 134 -8.27 9.02 -28.58
N ALA A 135 -9.13 10.03 -28.48
CA ALA A 135 -9.30 10.74 -27.23
C ALA A 135 -9.94 9.81 -26.18
N PRO A 136 -9.36 9.69 -24.98
CA PRO A 136 -9.99 8.92 -23.92
C PRO A 136 -11.31 9.55 -23.50
N GLU A 137 -12.36 8.76 -23.34
CA GLU A 137 -13.57 9.21 -22.65
C GLU A 137 -13.36 9.15 -21.13
N THR A 138 -13.59 10.26 -20.43
CA THR A 138 -13.27 10.35 -18.99
C THR A 138 -14.01 9.30 -18.16
N ALA A 139 -15.28 9.03 -18.45
CA ALA A 139 -16.06 8.02 -17.73
C ALA A 139 -15.47 6.61 -17.88
N ALA A 140 -15.03 6.24 -19.08
CA ALA A 140 -14.43 4.94 -19.35
C ALA A 140 -13.03 4.78 -18.75
N LEU A 141 -12.29 5.89 -18.56
CA LEU A 141 -10.98 5.88 -17.90
C LEU A 141 -11.10 5.56 -16.41
N LEU A 142 -12.12 6.11 -15.75
CA LEU A 142 -12.31 6.02 -14.30
C LEU A 142 -13.17 4.83 -13.87
N ASP A 143 -13.49 3.93 -14.79
CA ASP A 143 -14.20 2.69 -14.47
C ASP A 143 -13.38 1.81 -13.52
N GLN A 144 -13.93 1.54 -12.34
CA GLN A 144 -13.33 0.72 -11.28
C GLN A 144 -13.95 -0.70 -11.21
N SER A 145 -14.74 -1.10 -12.20
CA SER A 145 -15.41 -2.42 -12.22
C SER A 145 -14.48 -3.60 -12.53
N PHE A 146 -13.23 -3.34 -12.93
CA PHE A 146 -12.22 -4.35 -13.23
C PHE A 146 -10.92 -4.07 -12.49
N SER A 147 -10.22 -5.12 -12.07
CA SER A 147 -8.90 -5.00 -11.45
C SER A 147 -7.82 -4.92 -12.53
N GLY A 148 -7.04 -3.84 -12.56
CA GLY A 148 -6.03 -3.65 -13.60
C GLY A 148 -5.40 -2.26 -13.61
N ILE A 149 -4.91 -1.86 -14.78
CA ILE A 149 -4.30 -0.55 -14.99
C ILE A 149 -4.86 0.10 -16.26
N THR A 150 -5.07 1.41 -16.20
CA THR A 150 -5.42 2.24 -17.35
C THR A 150 -4.42 3.37 -17.49
N ILE A 151 -3.71 3.44 -18.61
CA ILE A 151 -2.72 4.48 -18.91
C ILE A 151 -3.19 5.25 -20.13
N PHE A 152 -3.20 6.57 -20.09
CA PHE A 152 -3.64 7.37 -21.23
C PHE A 152 -2.75 8.59 -21.46
N ALA A 153 -2.71 9.06 -22.69
CA ALA A 153 -2.16 10.36 -23.05
C ALA A 153 -3.12 11.06 -24.00
N ARG A 154 -3.32 12.37 -23.82
CA ARG A 154 -4.20 13.18 -24.67
C ARG A 154 -3.42 14.36 -25.23
N SER A 155 -3.20 14.38 -26.55
CA SER A 155 -2.53 15.50 -27.24
C SER A 155 -3.52 16.58 -27.66
N SER A 156 -4.77 16.22 -27.97
CA SER A 156 -5.85 17.15 -28.30
C SER A 156 -7.22 16.59 -27.88
N ALA A 157 -8.31 17.31 -28.14
CA ALA A 157 -9.66 16.82 -27.87
C ALA A 157 -10.04 15.55 -28.65
N ALA A 158 -9.37 15.27 -29.77
CA ALA A 158 -9.65 14.12 -30.63
C ALA A 158 -8.47 13.14 -30.74
N ALA A 159 -7.28 13.52 -30.27
CA ALA A 159 -6.05 12.75 -30.41
C ALA A 159 -5.47 12.33 -29.06
N GLY A 160 -5.09 11.06 -28.99
CA GLY A 160 -4.56 10.44 -27.80
C GLY A 160 -4.52 8.92 -27.95
N PHE A 161 -4.28 8.25 -26.84
CA PHE A 161 -4.43 6.80 -26.74
C PHE A 161 -4.80 6.39 -25.32
N VAL A 162 -5.31 5.17 -25.20
CA VAL A 162 -5.56 4.46 -23.95
C VAL A 162 -4.93 3.08 -24.04
N ILE A 163 -4.17 2.73 -23.00
CA ILE A 163 -3.61 1.40 -22.78
C ILE A 163 -4.35 0.84 -21.58
N ARG A 164 -4.87 -0.38 -21.70
CA ARG A 164 -5.38 -1.15 -20.56
C ARG A 164 -4.49 -2.35 -20.33
N GLY A 165 -4.33 -2.73 -19.08
CA GLY A 165 -3.61 -3.93 -18.69
C GLY A 165 -4.29 -4.68 -17.57
N ASP A 166 -4.12 -5.99 -17.58
CA ASP A 166 -4.65 -6.91 -16.58
C ASP A 166 -3.58 -7.12 -15.51
N LEU A 167 -3.99 -7.24 -14.25
CA LEU A 167 -3.10 -7.51 -13.13
C LEU A 167 -2.44 -8.90 -13.31
N LEU A 168 -1.11 -8.96 -13.25
CA LEU A 168 -0.35 -10.21 -13.29
C LEU A 168 0.05 -10.67 -11.88
N GLU A 169 0.75 -9.79 -11.17
CA GLU A 169 1.37 -10.10 -9.89
C GLU A 169 1.52 -8.84 -9.05
N GLU A 170 1.35 -8.98 -7.75
CA GLU A 170 1.74 -7.98 -6.77
C GLU A 170 2.94 -8.51 -5.98
N THR A 171 4.10 -7.88 -6.18
CA THR A 171 5.28 -8.16 -5.36
C THR A 171 5.29 -7.19 -4.19
N ILE A 172 4.85 -7.69 -3.04
CA ILE A 172 5.00 -7.01 -1.75
C ILE A 172 6.43 -7.25 -1.26
N THR A 173 7.34 -6.34 -1.62
CA THR A 173 8.76 -6.43 -1.18
C THR A 173 8.92 -5.90 0.25
N HIS A 174 8.00 -5.05 0.69
CA HIS A 174 7.98 -4.50 2.03
C HIS A 174 6.60 -4.69 2.65
N PHE A 175 6.52 -5.63 3.57
CA PHE A 175 5.52 -5.51 4.61
C PHE A 175 6.00 -4.39 5.53
N ASN A 176 5.25 -3.28 5.58
CA ASN A 176 5.24 -2.47 6.79
C ASN A 176 4.54 -3.28 7.88
N THR A 177 5.11 -4.44 8.25
CA THR A 177 4.86 -4.98 9.57
C THR A 177 5.53 -3.96 10.46
N PRO A 178 4.77 -3.15 11.23
CA PRO A 178 5.42 -2.18 12.10
C PRO A 178 6.42 -2.97 12.93
N ASN A 179 7.62 -2.41 13.11
CA ASN A 179 8.65 -3.10 13.86
C ASN A 179 8.00 -3.57 15.18
N PRO A 180 8.12 -4.85 15.58
CA PRO A 180 7.51 -5.28 16.84
C PRO A 180 7.99 -4.45 18.05
N ALA A 181 9.14 -3.78 17.94
CA ALA A 181 9.61 -2.82 18.93
C ALA A 181 8.89 -1.45 18.88
N GLU A 182 8.23 -1.10 17.77
CA GLU A 182 7.40 0.09 17.59
C GLU A 182 5.94 -0.16 18.00
N ILE A 183 5.42 -1.39 17.86
CA ILE A 183 4.09 -1.75 18.37
C ILE A 183 4.18 -2.05 19.87
N GLN A 184 3.95 -1.03 20.68
CA GLN A 184 3.95 -1.19 22.14
C GLN A 184 2.59 -1.58 22.70
N ALA A 185 1.50 -1.39 21.94
CA ALA A 185 0.15 -1.65 22.43
C ALA A 185 -0.80 -2.13 21.33
N GLU A 186 -1.67 -3.06 21.69
CA GLU A 186 -2.90 -3.37 20.98
C GLU A 186 -4.08 -2.80 21.79
N VAL A 187 -4.93 -2.01 21.14
CA VAL A 187 -6.12 -1.42 21.76
C VAL A 187 -7.36 -2.11 21.20
N SER A 188 -8.30 -2.47 22.07
CA SER A 188 -9.58 -3.07 21.71
C SER A 188 -10.72 -2.25 22.31
N LEU A 189 -11.70 -1.88 21.49
CA LEU A 189 -12.96 -1.31 21.97
C LEU A 189 -13.81 -2.43 22.57
N LEU A 190 -14.23 -2.28 23.83
CA LEU A 190 -15.07 -3.26 24.51
C LEU A 190 -16.55 -2.88 24.44
N GLU A 191 -16.87 -1.66 24.84
CA GLU A 191 -18.25 -1.19 24.96
C GLU A 191 -18.32 0.34 24.83
N THR A 192 -19.46 0.84 24.37
CA THR A 192 -19.78 2.26 24.36
C THR A 192 -21.23 2.44 24.80
N THR A 193 -21.47 3.23 25.83
CA THR A 193 -22.80 3.47 26.39
C THR A 193 -22.99 4.94 26.74
N SER A 194 -24.24 5.43 26.67
CA SER A 194 -24.60 6.71 27.27
C SER A 194 -24.82 6.57 28.77
N SER A 195 -24.45 7.58 29.57
CA SER A 195 -24.81 7.64 30.99
C SER A 195 -26.33 7.65 31.20
N GLU A 196 -26.79 7.29 32.41
CA GLU A 196 -28.22 7.27 32.74
C GLU A 196 -28.92 8.63 32.54
N ASP A 197 -28.21 9.74 32.76
CA ASP A 197 -28.72 11.10 32.54
C ASP A 197 -28.59 11.58 31.09
N GLY A 198 -28.01 10.77 30.21
CA GLY A 198 -27.78 11.05 28.80
C GLY A 198 -26.80 12.19 28.53
N LYS A 199 -26.03 12.65 29.54
CA LYS A 199 -25.09 13.79 29.40
C LYS A 199 -23.66 13.38 29.14
N ALA A 200 -23.33 12.11 29.33
CA ALA A 200 -21.99 11.59 29.13
C ALA A 200 -22.00 10.37 28.21
N LEU A 201 -20.87 10.19 27.52
CA LEU A 201 -20.53 9.00 26.76
C LEU A 201 -19.48 8.23 27.57
N ILE A 202 -19.75 6.96 27.85
CA ILE A 202 -18.85 6.04 28.55
C ILE A 202 -18.27 5.08 27.51
N VAL A 203 -16.95 5.07 27.39
CA VAL A 203 -16.23 4.20 26.45
C VAL A 203 -15.31 3.27 27.23
N SER A 204 -15.54 1.97 27.10
CA SER A 204 -14.70 0.94 27.70
C SER A 204 -13.76 0.35 26.66
N ILE A 205 -12.46 0.28 26.97
CA ILE A 205 -11.43 -0.31 26.12
C ILE A 205 -10.58 -1.31 26.90
N SER A 206 -9.86 -2.18 26.20
CA SER A 206 -8.73 -2.94 26.74
C SER A 206 -7.46 -2.61 25.98
N ILE A 207 -6.36 -2.43 26.71
CA ILE A 207 -5.04 -2.19 26.14
C ILE A 207 -4.13 -3.34 26.56
N LEU A 208 -3.62 -4.08 25.58
CA LEU A 208 -2.58 -5.10 25.75
C LEU A 208 -1.23 -4.49 25.39
N ASN A 209 -0.32 -4.39 26.36
CA ASN A 209 1.06 -3.97 26.11
C ASN A 209 1.86 -5.13 25.49
N THR A 210 2.10 -5.06 24.18
CA THR A 210 2.90 -6.06 23.43
C THR A 210 4.40 -5.79 23.48
N GLY A 211 4.81 -4.67 24.06
CA GLY A 211 6.21 -4.26 24.20
C GLY A 211 6.98 -4.99 25.31
N GLN A 212 8.28 -4.72 25.38
CA GLN A 212 9.19 -5.27 26.39
C GLN A 212 9.34 -4.37 27.63
N THR A 213 8.81 -3.14 27.57
CA THR A 213 8.85 -2.15 28.65
C THR A 213 7.43 -1.82 29.11
N ALA A 214 7.29 -1.35 30.35
CA ALA A 214 6.02 -0.82 30.81
C ALA A 214 5.57 0.36 29.94
N LEU A 215 4.27 0.42 29.68
CA LEU A 215 3.61 1.47 28.91
C LEU A 215 2.81 2.36 29.87
N THR A 216 3.02 3.66 29.81
CA THR A 216 2.24 4.62 30.61
C THR A 216 1.15 5.22 29.74
N LEU A 217 -0.10 5.09 30.16
CA LEU A 217 -1.25 5.77 29.57
C LEU A 217 -1.55 7.05 30.36
N ASN A 218 -1.53 8.20 29.68
CA ASN A 218 -1.85 9.50 30.25
C ASN A 218 -3.19 10.00 29.71
N THR A 219 -3.76 11.03 30.36
CA THR A 219 -5.01 11.66 29.91
C THR A 219 -4.88 12.24 28.50
N GLU A 220 -3.71 12.75 28.17
CA GLU A 220 -3.36 13.32 26.86
C GLU A 220 -3.06 12.26 25.78
N ASP A 221 -3.17 10.97 26.10
CA ASP A 221 -3.13 9.90 25.11
C ASP A 221 -4.53 9.46 24.66
N VAL A 222 -5.60 10.01 25.26
CA VAL A 222 -6.99 9.59 25.05
C VAL A 222 -7.86 10.79 24.68
N PHE A 223 -8.47 10.73 23.50
CA PHE A 223 -9.31 11.81 22.99
C PHE A 223 -10.60 11.30 22.36
N LEU A 224 -11.64 12.12 22.41
CA LEU A 224 -12.86 11.94 21.63
C LEU A 224 -12.96 13.08 20.62
N VAL A 225 -13.00 12.76 19.33
CA VAL A 225 -13.08 13.73 18.24
C VAL A 225 -14.45 13.63 17.60
N ALA A 226 -15.24 14.69 17.68
CA ALA A 226 -16.47 14.80 16.89
C ALA A 226 -16.16 15.39 15.51
N GLN A 227 -16.93 15.00 14.49
CA GLN A 227 -16.71 15.34 13.09
C GLN A 227 -16.45 16.84 12.83
N ASP A 228 -17.06 17.72 13.63
CA ASP A 228 -16.97 19.18 13.49
C ASP A 228 -16.51 19.90 14.77
N ALA A 229 -15.89 19.20 15.73
CA ALA A 229 -15.48 19.79 17.01
C ALA A 229 -14.01 19.53 17.34
N ALA A 230 -13.47 20.34 18.25
CA ALA A 230 -12.16 20.09 18.84
C ALA A 230 -12.15 18.76 19.61
N ALA A 231 -10.99 18.11 19.67
CA ALA A 231 -10.78 16.91 20.45
C ALA A 231 -11.09 17.16 21.94
N GLY A 232 -12.02 16.38 22.51
CA GLY A 232 -12.34 16.37 23.93
C GLY A 232 -11.47 15.37 24.69
N VAL A 233 -11.03 15.74 25.89
CA VAL A 233 -10.37 14.82 26.84
C VAL A 233 -11.41 14.17 27.76
N PRO A 234 -11.14 12.98 28.34
CA PRO A 234 -12.06 12.35 29.27
C PRO A 234 -12.23 13.20 30.54
N GLN A 235 -13.47 13.29 31.04
CA GLN A 235 -13.81 13.90 32.33
C GLN A 235 -13.37 13.03 33.51
N SER A 236 -13.42 11.70 33.34
CA SER A 236 -12.93 10.73 34.30
C SER A 236 -12.46 9.46 33.59
N ALA A 237 -11.60 8.71 34.27
CA ALA A 237 -11.09 7.43 33.83
C ALA A 237 -11.05 6.46 35.02
N GLU A 238 -11.44 5.21 34.80
CA GLU A 238 -11.31 4.12 35.75
C GLU A 238 -10.61 2.92 35.08
N PRO A 239 -9.43 2.49 35.56
CA PRO A 239 -8.61 3.08 36.63
C PRO A 239 -8.17 4.53 36.36
N ALA A 240 -7.85 5.27 37.42
CA ALA A 240 -7.40 6.65 37.31
C ALA A 240 -6.08 6.77 36.53
N LEU A 241 -5.96 7.81 35.71
CA LEU A 241 -4.74 8.13 34.95
C LEU A 241 -3.83 9.09 35.72
N PRO A 242 -2.50 9.03 35.54
CA PRO A 242 -1.78 8.11 34.64
C PRO A 242 -1.74 6.67 35.17
N ALA A 243 -1.79 5.70 34.27
CA ALA A 243 -1.77 4.28 34.60
C ALA A 243 -0.63 3.55 33.88
N GLU A 244 0.05 2.64 34.58
CA GLU A 244 1.16 1.84 34.04
C GLU A 244 0.69 0.42 33.70
N ILE A 245 0.83 0.04 32.43
CA ILE A 245 0.53 -1.29 31.90
C ILE A 245 1.85 -2.03 31.72
N LYS A 246 2.09 -3.06 32.53
CA LYS A 246 3.33 -3.85 32.48
C LYS A 246 3.49 -4.54 31.11
N ALA A 247 4.73 -4.81 30.71
CA ALA A 247 5.05 -5.58 29.51
C ALA A 247 4.29 -6.92 29.49
N GLY A 248 3.62 -7.23 28.39
CA GLY A 248 2.79 -8.43 28.21
C GLY A 248 1.46 -8.44 28.98
N ALA A 249 1.13 -7.38 29.71
CA ALA A 249 -0.12 -7.29 30.47
C ALA A 249 -1.24 -6.61 29.66
N SER A 250 -2.47 -7.01 29.94
CA SER A 250 -3.68 -6.36 29.44
C SER A 250 -4.38 -5.63 30.58
N GLN A 251 -4.84 -4.41 30.33
CA GLN A 251 -5.60 -3.61 31.29
C GLN A 251 -6.80 -2.94 30.62
N SER A 252 -7.96 -3.05 31.26
CA SER A 252 -9.18 -2.39 30.79
C SER A 252 -9.38 -1.04 31.46
N PHE A 253 -9.91 -0.08 30.70
CA PHE A 253 -10.22 1.27 31.14
C PHE A 253 -11.65 1.62 30.73
N SER A 254 -12.34 2.38 31.59
CA SER A 254 -13.61 3.02 31.30
C SER A 254 -13.41 4.54 31.36
N PHE A 255 -13.68 5.20 30.24
CA PHE A 255 -13.55 6.65 30.09
C PHE A 255 -14.91 7.30 30.01
N THR A 256 -15.12 8.37 30.76
CA THR A 256 -16.34 9.19 30.67
C THR A 256 -16.01 10.49 29.95
N PHE A 257 -16.72 10.78 28.86
CA PHE A 257 -16.63 12.02 28.10
C PHE A 257 -17.94 12.80 28.19
N PRO A 258 -17.92 14.13 27.99
CA PRO A 258 -19.16 14.87 27.74
C PRO A 258 -19.82 14.31 26.47
N LYS A 259 -21.15 14.13 26.48
CA LYS A 259 -21.87 13.61 25.32
C LYS A 259 -21.71 14.57 24.13
N PRO A 260 -21.17 14.10 22.99
CA PRO A 260 -21.09 14.90 21.77
C PRO A 260 -22.48 15.27 21.24
N SER A 261 -22.59 16.42 20.56
CA SER A 261 -23.83 16.81 19.88
C SER A 261 -24.08 16.07 18.56
N THR A 262 -23.06 15.41 18.03
CA THR A 262 -23.14 14.56 16.83
C THR A 262 -23.39 13.10 17.23
N LEU A 263 -23.82 12.27 16.27
CA LEU A 263 -24.02 10.82 16.47
C LEU A 263 -22.84 9.97 16.00
N ALA A 264 -21.89 10.57 15.27
CA ALA A 264 -20.65 9.96 14.83
C ALA A 264 -19.49 10.69 15.51
N VAL A 265 -18.66 9.93 16.21
CA VAL A 265 -17.41 10.40 16.82
C VAL A 265 -16.32 9.37 16.70
N THR A 266 -15.07 9.80 16.75
CA THR A 266 -13.90 8.93 16.76
C THR A 266 -13.22 9.00 18.12
N ILE A 267 -13.06 7.86 18.79
CA ILE A 267 -12.16 7.78 19.95
C ILE A 267 -10.75 7.49 19.47
N LYS A 268 -9.78 8.22 20.01
CA LYS A 268 -8.36 8.04 19.76
C LYS A 268 -7.66 7.63 21.05
N VAL A 269 -6.86 6.58 20.99
CA VAL A 269 -6.03 6.08 22.08
C VAL A 269 -4.62 5.89 21.51
N PHE A 270 -3.67 6.70 21.94
CA PHE A 270 -2.39 6.89 21.23
C PHE A 270 -2.62 7.26 19.76
N SER A 271 -2.19 6.39 18.82
CA SER A 271 -2.40 6.53 17.37
C SER A 271 -3.51 5.63 16.83
N VAL A 272 -4.23 4.91 17.68
CA VAL A 272 -5.32 4.01 17.27
C VAL A 272 -6.64 4.77 17.31
N GLU A 273 -7.46 4.60 16.27
CA GLU A 273 -8.72 5.31 16.09
C GLU A 273 -9.87 4.31 15.94
N PHE A 274 -10.98 4.55 16.64
CA PHE A 274 -12.22 3.79 16.48
C PHE A 274 -13.38 4.74 16.20
N GLU A 275 -14.10 4.49 15.11
CA GLU A 275 -15.35 5.19 14.80
C GLU A 275 -16.49 4.61 15.66
N LEU A 276 -17.23 5.49 16.33
CA LEU A 276 -18.35 5.16 17.20
C LEU A 276 -19.62 5.72 16.59
N ASP A 277 -20.57 4.85 16.28
CA ASP A 277 -21.87 5.19 15.74
C ASP A 277 -23.00 4.75 16.69
N GLY A 278 -24.00 5.61 16.89
CA GLY A 278 -25.29 5.23 17.45
C GLY A 278 -25.32 4.90 18.95
N TYR A 279 -24.53 5.60 19.76
CA TYR A 279 -24.37 5.45 21.22
C TYR A 279 -25.37 6.23 22.11
#